data_AF-A0A1F8UYM2-F1
#
_entry.id   AF-A0A1F8UYM2-F1
#
_cell.length_a   1.000
_cell.length_b   1.000
_cell.length_c   1.000
_cell.angle_alpha   90.00
_cell.angle_beta   90.00
_cell.angle_gamma   90.00
#
_symmetry.space_group_name_H-M   'P 1'
#
loop_
_entity.id
_entity.type
_entity.pdbx_description
1 polymer ?
#
loop_
_entity_poly.entity_id
_entity_poly.type
_entity_poly.pdbx_seq_one_letter_code
_entity_poly.pdbx_strand_id
1 'polypeptide(L)'
;MVTFADEKKLLEYLLAYNSQFLYQRAGYVLSHFKKSMKLTEHFFSECKIHIHKSKRYLYDGIQYESPVYSGKWQIYVLNDLMRIINEGGDAIV
;
A
#
# COMPACT_ATOMS: atom_id res chain seq x y z
N MET A 1 -0.86 15.61 11.29
CA MET A 1 -0.40 15.23 9.94
C MET A 1 0.99 14.63 10.08
N VAL A 2 1.19 13.37 9.67
CA VAL A 2 2.51 12.72 9.73
C VAL A 2 3.40 13.33 8.65
N THR A 3 4.52 13.95 9.04
CA THR A 3 5.42 14.69 8.14
C THR A 3 6.67 13.91 7.74
N PHE A 4 6.85 12.72 8.31
CA PHE A 4 8.00 11.85 8.08
C PHE A 4 7.69 10.41 8.49
N ALA A 5 8.13 9.45 7.68
CA ALA A 5 8.13 8.03 8.02
C ALA A 5 9.57 7.51 8.01
N ASP A 6 9.95 6.75 9.03
CA ASP A 6 11.26 6.09 9.10
C ASP A 6 11.29 4.91 8.13
N GLU A 7 11.88 5.13 6.96
CA GLU A 7 11.97 4.13 5.88
C GLU A 7 12.64 2.84 6.35
N LYS A 8 13.66 2.92 7.23
CA LYS A 8 14.37 1.74 7.73
C LYS A 8 13.44 0.87 8.57
N LYS A 9 12.69 1.48 9.49
CA LYS A 9 11.70 0.74 10.32
C LYS A 9 10.58 0.13 9.47
N LEU A 10 10.11 0.84 8.45
CA LEU A 10 9.11 0.30 7.55
C LEU A 10 9.62 -0.97 6.86
N LEU A 11 10.85 -0.96 6.33
CA LEU A 11 11.46 -2.14 5.73
C LEU A 11 11.70 -3.26 6.74
N GLU A 12 12.16 -2.94 7.96
CA GLU A 12 12.32 -3.92 9.05
C GLU A 12 10.99 -4.63 9.38
N TYR A 13 9.88 -3.88 9.49
CA TYR A 13 8.57 -4.48 9.75
C TYR A 13 8.08 -5.32 8.56
N LEU A 14 8.21 -4.81 7.34
CA LEU A 14 7.82 -5.56 6.14
C LEU A 14 8.59 -6.90 6.05
N LEU A 15 9.89 -6.88 6.35
CA LEU A 15 10.73 -8.05 6.39
C LEU A 15 10.33 -9.02 7.52
N ALA A 16 9.99 -8.50 8.70
CA ALA A 16 9.56 -9.33 9.83
C ALA A 16 8.29 -10.13 9.53
N TYR A 17 7.34 -9.57 8.77
CA TYR A 17 6.17 -10.29 8.28
C TYR A 17 6.46 -11.17 7.05
N ASN A 18 7.45 -10.79 6.24
CA ASN A 18 7.85 -11.43 4.98
C ASN A 18 6.64 -11.83 4.10
N SER A 19 5.64 -10.94 4.04
CA SER A 19 4.37 -11.20 3.37
C SER A 19 4.30 -10.41 2.08
N GLN A 20 4.30 -11.08 0.94
CA GLN A 20 4.13 -10.44 -0.37
C GLN A 20 2.92 -9.48 -0.37
N PHE A 21 1.79 -9.87 0.25
CA PHE A 21 0.58 -9.04 0.27
C PHE A 21 0.80 -7.74 1.03
N LEU A 22 1.59 -7.78 2.10
CA LEU A 22 1.92 -6.60 2.86
C LEU A 22 2.82 -5.66 2.05
N TYR A 23 3.81 -6.18 1.33
CA TYR A 23 4.62 -5.38 0.41
C TYR A 23 3.79 -4.74 -0.71
N GLN A 24 2.81 -5.46 -1.28
CA GLN A 24 1.89 -4.93 -2.28
C GLN A 24 1.05 -3.77 -1.72
N ARG A 25 0.42 -3.98 -0.56
CA ARG A 25 -0.45 -2.99 0.10
C ARG A 25 0.34 -1.78 0.56
N ALA A 26 1.48 -1.98 1.23
CA ALA A 26 2.34 -0.91 1.71
C ALA A 26 2.89 -0.08 0.54
N GLY A 27 3.41 -0.75 -0.50
CA GLY A 27 3.91 -0.08 -1.69
C GLY A 27 2.85 0.78 -2.38
N TYR A 28 1.64 0.24 -2.57
CA TYR A 28 0.53 0.99 -3.15
C TYR A 28 0.12 2.18 -2.28
N VAL A 29 -0.28 1.94 -1.02
CA VAL A 29 -0.80 2.99 -0.12
C VAL A 29 0.25 4.09 0.09
N LEU A 30 1.48 3.72 0.45
CA LEU A 30 2.53 4.69 0.75
C LEU A 30 3.00 5.44 -0.50
N SER A 31 2.77 4.92 -1.71
CA SER A 31 3.09 5.67 -2.93
C SER A 31 2.25 6.94 -3.10
N HIS A 32 1.03 6.96 -2.57
CA HIS A 32 0.20 8.17 -2.52
C HIS A 32 0.75 9.22 -1.54
N PHE A 33 1.50 8.78 -0.53
CA PHE A 33 2.09 9.64 0.50
C PHE A 33 3.59 9.85 0.34
N LYS A 34 4.19 9.41 -0.79
CA LYS A 34 5.63 9.48 -1.02
C LYS A 34 6.22 10.86 -0.68
N LYS A 35 5.62 11.92 -1.23
CA LYS A 35 6.10 13.30 -1.04
C LYS A 35 5.86 13.80 0.39
N SER A 36 4.70 13.53 0.97
CA SER A 36 4.34 14.02 2.31
C SER A 36 5.12 13.31 3.43
N MET A 37 5.48 12.05 3.24
CA MET A 37 6.24 11.24 4.22
C MET A 37 7.74 11.16 3.93
N LYS A 38 8.21 11.80 2.85
CA LYS A 38 9.63 11.80 2.41
C LYS A 38 10.20 10.40 2.13
N LEU A 39 9.36 9.49 1.62
CA LEU A 39 9.79 8.15 1.24
C LEU A 39 10.57 8.19 -0.08
N THR A 40 11.63 7.39 -0.15
CA THR A 40 12.49 7.37 -1.34
C THR A 40 12.01 6.32 -2.36
N GLU A 41 12.59 6.34 -3.56
CA GLU A 41 12.36 5.26 -4.54
C GLU A 41 12.97 3.93 -4.11
N HIS A 42 13.94 3.95 -3.20
CA HIS A 42 14.56 2.74 -2.67
C HIS A 42 13.52 1.90 -1.90
N PHE A 43 12.76 2.50 -0.98
CA PHE A 43 11.63 1.84 -0.31
C PHE A 43 10.70 1.09 -1.28
N PHE A 44 10.27 1.77 -2.34
CA PHE A 44 9.33 1.20 -3.30
C PHE A 44 9.97 0.14 -4.20
N SER A 45 11.28 0.23 -4.43
CA SER A 45 12.04 -0.79 -5.15
C SER A 45 12.18 -2.05 -4.32
N GLU A 46 12.52 -1.92 -3.03
CA GLU A 46 12.52 -3.03 -2.07
C GLU A 46 11.15 -3.69 -2.02
N CYS A 47 10.06 -2.91 -1.93
CA CYS A 47 8.71 -3.48 -1.98
C CYS A 47 8.48 -4.34 -3.22
N LYS A 48 8.90 -3.89 -4.41
CA LYS A 48 8.71 -4.62 -5.67
C LYS A 48 9.52 -5.92 -5.74
N ILE A 49 10.72 -5.97 -5.16
CA ILE A 49 11.55 -7.19 -5.14
C ILE A 49 10.82 -8.34 -4.43
N HIS A 50 10.02 -8.02 -3.41
CA HIS A 50 9.23 -9.00 -2.66
C HIS A 50 7.84 -9.30 -3.26
N ILE A 51 7.49 -8.70 -4.41
CA ILE A 51 6.23 -8.97 -5.12
C ILE A 51 6.47 -10.04 -6.20
N HIS A 52 5.81 -11.19 -6.05
CA HIS A 52 5.76 -12.26 -7.05
C HIS A 52 4.40 -12.28 -7.78
N LYS A 53 4.01 -13.42 -8.35
CA LYS A 53 2.85 -13.55 -9.28
C LYS A 53 1.45 -13.42 -8.66
N SER A 54 1.32 -13.09 -7.38
CA SER A 54 0.01 -13.05 -6.73
C SER A 54 -0.77 -11.77 -7.05
N LYS A 55 -2.04 -11.93 -7.41
CA LYS A 55 -3.01 -10.85 -7.54
C LYS A 55 -3.99 -10.93 -6.36
N ARG A 56 -4.20 -9.81 -5.69
CA ARG A 56 -5.09 -9.68 -4.51
C ARG A 56 -5.89 -8.39 -4.58
N TYR A 57 -6.88 -8.31 -3.71
CA TYR A 57 -7.63 -7.09 -3.42
C TYR A 57 -6.95 -6.28 -2.32
N LEU A 58 -7.03 -4.95 -2.42
CA LEU A 58 -6.50 -4.03 -1.41
C LEU A 58 -7.11 -4.29 -0.02
N TYR A 59 -8.42 -4.48 0.03
CA TYR A 59 -9.19 -4.87 1.21
C TYR A 59 -10.39 -5.74 0.79
N ASP A 60 -10.97 -6.44 1.75
CA ASP A 60 -12.11 -7.32 1.49
C ASP A 60 -13.39 -6.49 1.25
N GLY A 61 -14.15 -6.83 0.20
CA GLY A 61 -15.36 -6.08 -0.18
C GLY A 61 -15.15 -5.16 -1.38
N ILE A 62 -13.90 -4.77 -1.69
CA ILE A 62 -13.59 -3.92 -2.84
C ILE A 62 -14.04 -4.52 -4.18
N GLN A 63 -14.25 -5.83 -4.28
CA GLN A 63 -14.76 -6.48 -5.49
C GLN A 63 -16.12 -5.94 -5.94
N TYR A 64 -16.90 -5.36 -5.03
CA TYR A 64 -18.20 -4.75 -5.31
C TYR A 64 -18.11 -3.26 -5.66
N GLU A 65 -16.90 -2.68 -5.60
CA GLU A 65 -16.65 -1.24 -5.82
C GLU A 65 -15.96 -0.95 -7.17
N SER A 66 -16.08 -1.87 -8.14
CA SER A 66 -15.46 -1.76 -9.47
C SER A 66 -13.94 -1.49 -9.42
N PRO A 67 -13.15 -2.40 -8.81
CA PRO A 67 -11.72 -2.19 -8.62
C PRO A 67 -10.95 -2.25 -9.94
N VAL A 68 -9.88 -1.49 -10.02
CA VAL A 68 -8.94 -1.47 -11.14
C VAL A 68 -7.64 -2.17 -10.77
N TYR A 69 -7.09 -2.93 -11.71
CA TYR A 69 -5.83 -3.63 -11.50
C TYR A 69 -4.64 -2.67 -11.63
N SER A 70 -3.87 -2.52 -10.55
CA SER A 70 -2.60 -1.81 -10.58
C SER A 70 -1.49 -2.75 -11.04
N GLY A 71 -1.06 -2.63 -12.29
CA GLY A 71 0.06 -3.42 -12.83
C GLY A 71 1.38 -3.20 -12.08
N LYS A 72 1.62 -1.97 -11.59
CA LYS A 72 2.82 -1.59 -10.82
C LYS A 72 2.95 -2.36 -9.50
N TRP A 73 1.83 -2.66 -8.85
CA TRP A 73 1.79 -3.29 -7.52
C TRP A 73 1.17 -4.70 -7.53
N GLN A 74 0.73 -5.17 -8.70
CA GLN A 74 0.05 -6.45 -8.90
C GLN A 74 -1.14 -6.68 -7.97
N ILE A 75 -1.91 -5.62 -7.70
CA ILE A 75 -3.04 -5.61 -6.75
C ILE A 75 -4.23 -4.84 -7.34
N TYR A 76 -5.43 -5.29 -7.04
CA TYR A 76 -6.68 -4.63 -7.38
C TYR A 76 -6.99 -3.56 -6.34
N VAL A 77 -7.21 -2.34 -6.82
CA VAL A 77 -7.32 -1.12 -6.02
C VAL A 77 -8.45 -0.24 -6.53
N LEU A 78 -8.78 0.82 -5.81
CA LEU A 78 -9.70 1.83 -6.32
C LEU A 78 -8.99 2.81 -7.23
N ASN A 79 -9.76 3.42 -8.15
CA ASN A 79 -9.26 4.53 -8.96
C ASN A 79 -8.90 5.75 -8.10
N ASP A 80 -9.66 6.02 -7.04
CA ASP A 80 -9.42 7.11 -6.10
C ASP A 80 -9.38 6.61 -4.66
N LEU A 81 -8.19 6.18 -4.22
CA LEU A 81 -7.94 5.76 -2.84
C LEU A 81 -8.20 6.90 -1.83
N MET A 82 -7.93 8.14 -2.22
CA MET A 82 -8.02 9.28 -1.31
C MET A 82 -9.47 9.58 -0.90
N ARG A 83 -10.43 9.25 -1.76
CA ARG A 83 -11.86 9.30 -1.43
C ARG A 83 -12.16 8.54 -0.15
N ILE A 84 -11.71 7.30 -0.03
CA ILE A 84 -11.97 6.46 1.16
C ILE A 84 -11.15 6.91 2.37
N ILE A 85 -9.88 7.26 2.18
CA ILE A 85 -9.02 7.66 3.31
C ILE A 85 -9.54 8.95 3.96
N ASN A 86 -10.12 9.86 3.18
CA ASN A 86 -10.65 11.13 3.67
C ASN A 86 -12.05 11.03 4.30
N GLU A 87 -12.83 10.00 3.96
CA GLU A 87 -14.15 9.77 4.55
C GLU A 87 -14.07 9.39 6.05
N GLY A 88 -12.86 9.11 6.56
CA GLY A 88 -12.63 8.73 7.96
C GLY A 88 -13.05 7.29 8.17
N GLY A 89 -12.14 6.43 8.61
CA GLY A 89 -12.51 5.07 8.96
C GLY A 89 -13.55 5.10 10.07
N ASP A 90 -14.76 4.59 9.80
CA ASP A 90 -15.70 4.29 10.87
C ASP A 90 -14.97 3.49 11.93
N ALA A 91 -15.18 3.86 13.20
CA ALA A 91 -14.59 3.14 14.31
C ALA A 91 -14.94 1.65 14.15
N ILE A 92 -13.90 0.82 14.07
CA ILE A 92 -14.04 -0.63 14.18
C ILE A 92 -14.69 -0.90 15.54
N VAL A 93 -16.01 -1.15 15.54
CA VAL A 93 -16.80 -1.55 16.72
C VAL A 93 -16.57 -3.02 17.04
#